data_AF-A0A1Q9MXZ9-F1
#
_entry.id   AF-A0A1Q9MXZ9-F1
#
_cell.length_a   1.000
_cell.length_b   1.000
_cell.length_c   1.000
_cell.angle_alpha   90.00
_cell.angle_beta   90.00
_cell.angle_gamma   90.00
#
_symmetry.space_group_name_H-M   'P 1'
#
loop_
_entity.id
_entity.type
_entity.pdbx_description
1 polymer ?
#
loop_
_entity_poly.entity_id
_entity_poly.type
_entity_poly.pdbx_seq_one_letter_code
_entity_poly.pdbx_strand_id
1 'polypeptide(L)'
;MIFISLARIEEFKQKITAINREIEELKAEYAKKAEKADEQAQDDLKAVEAKSGEAVRQAEAALAEKNEVMAKAQAAFDAAKNEANTAKAAFGDAKKAYETKKKELKKADPSANIASIDASAMNESQRVLQDKTEVLTKANEALNAAKAEVKTTQGACKVATKELANGKKVAMKAAQAAKKAVNKEGTGAVKAKAKEIKDCEKGIKGEQKAINAAEKAKAKAAAAPQ
;
A
#
# COMPACT_ATOMS: atom_id res chain seq x y z
N MET A 1 -64.76 17.41 33.03
CA MET A 1 -63.81 16.29 32.86
C MET A 1 -63.63 15.87 31.40
N ILE A 2 -64.66 15.46 30.66
CA ILE A 2 -64.52 14.94 29.27
C ILE A 2 -63.79 15.92 28.32
N PHE A 3 -64.15 17.21 28.32
CA PHE A 3 -63.48 18.23 27.49
C PHE A 3 -61.97 18.35 27.75
N ILE A 4 -61.53 18.16 29.01
CA ILE A 4 -60.11 18.23 29.37
C ILE A 4 -59.36 17.02 28.80
N SER A 5 -59.94 15.83 28.89
CA SER A 5 -59.33 14.61 28.32
C SER A 5 -59.26 14.66 26.78
N LEU A 6 -60.28 15.21 26.11
CA LEU A 6 -60.25 15.41 24.66
C LEU A 6 -59.13 16.37 24.22
N ALA A 7 -58.94 17.49 24.94
CA ALA A 7 -57.85 18.43 24.67
C ALA A 7 -56.47 17.76 24.82
N ARG A 8 -56.28 16.95 25.87
CA ARG A 8 -55.03 16.21 26.10
C ARG A 8 -54.74 15.15 25.03
N ILE A 9 -55.77 14.45 24.55
CA ILE A 9 -55.62 13.52 23.42
C ILE A 9 -55.11 14.27 22.19
N GLU A 10 -55.65 15.45 21.91
CA GLU A 10 -55.23 16.26 20.76
C GLU A 10 -53.79 16.77 20.93
N GLU A 11 -53.38 17.17 22.14
CA GLU A 11 -51.98 17.50 22.45
C GLU A 11 -51.05 16.31 22.20
N PHE A 12 -51.42 15.09 22.62
CA PHE A 12 -50.61 13.90 22.35
C PHE A 12 -50.49 13.60 20.86
N LYS A 13 -51.56 13.76 20.07
CA LYS A 13 -51.50 13.58 18.61
C LYS A 13 -50.58 14.60 17.96
N GLN A 14 -50.67 15.87 18.36
CA GLN A 14 -49.78 16.92 17.86
C GLN A 14 -48.31 16.60 18.20
N LYS A 15 -48.03 16.13 19.42
CA LYS A 15 -46.70 15.66 19.82
C LYS A 15 -46.21 14.49 18.96
N ILE A 16 -47.06 13.50 18.69
CA ILE A 16 -46.69 12.37 17.80
C ILE A 16 -46.34 12.87 16.40
N THR A 17 -47.13 13.79 15.83
CA THR A 17 -46.84 14.40 14.53
C THR A 17 -45.50 15.14 14.53
N ALA A 18 -45.21 15.91 15.57
CA ALA A 18 -43.94 16.60 15.74
C ALA A 18 -42.76 15.62 15.84
N ILE A 19 -42.87 14.58 16.67
CA ILE A 19 -41.83 13.56 16.83
C ILE A 19 -41.61 12.79 15.52
N ASN A 20 -42.67 12.46 14.77
CA ASN A 20 -42.52 11.82 13.46
C ASN A 20 -41.73 12.70 12.48
N ARG A 21 -41.98 14.02 12.49
CA ARG A 21 -41.20 14.97 11.68
C ARG A 21 -39.73 14.98 12.12
N GLU A 22 -39.46 15.04 13.42
CA GLU A 22 -38.09 14.96 13.95
C GLU A 22 -37.39 13.65 13.56
N ILE A 23 -38.10 12.52 13.52
CA ILE A 23 -37.55 11.24 13.06
C ILE A 23 -37.11 11.32 11.60
N GLU A 24 -37.92 11.90 10.71
CA GLU A 24 -37.55 12.05 9.30
C GLU A 24 -36.37 13.01 9.12
N GLU A 25 -36.33 14.10 9.88
CA GLU A 25 -35.20 15.03 9.91
C GLU A 25 -33.91 14.33 10.40
N LEU A 26 -33.98 13.54 11.47
CA LEU A 26 -32.85 12.74 11.96
C LEU A 26 -32.37 11.73 10.92
N LYS A 27 -33.29 10.99 10.26
CA LYS A 27 -32.91 10.04 9.20
C LYS A 27 -32.14 10.75 8.08
N ALA A 28 -32.62 11.92 7.64
CA ALA A 28 -31.95 12.71 6.60
C ALA A 28 -30.59 13.23 7.06
N GLU A 29 -30.46 13.70 8.30
CA GLU A 29 -29.20 14.18 8.87
C GLU A 29 -28.16 13.07 8.93
N TYR A 30 -28.52 11.89 9.44
CA TYR A 30 -27.59 10.76 9.54
C TYR A 30 -27.25 10.13 8.19
N ALA A 31 -28.16 10.18 7.21
CA ALA A 31 -27.83 9.82 5.83
C ALA A 31 -26.72 10.74 5.26
N LYS A 32 -26.85 12.06 5.46
CA LYS A 32 -25.81 13.02 5.05
C LYS A 32 -24.50 12.83 5.81
N LYS A 33 -24.55 12.51 7.11
CA LYS A 33 -23.33 12.18 7.88
C LYS A 33 -22.64 10.92 7.36
N ALA A 34 -23.41 9.91 6.95
CA ALA A 34 -22.86 8.69 6.39
C ALA A 34 -22.19 8.95 5.03
N GLU A 35 -22.81 9.76 4.18
CA GLU A 35 -22.24 10.20 2.90
C GLU A 35 -20.92 10.97 3.11
N LYS A 36 -20.90 11.95 4.02
CA LYS A 36 -19.66 12.67 4.38
C LYS A 36 -18.55 11.77 4.92
N ALA A 37 -18.91 10.73 5.69
CA ALA A 37 -17.93 9.76 6.17
C ALA A 37 -17.38 8.91 5.01
N ASP A 38 -18.20 8.57 4.01
CA ASP A 38 -17.75 7.88 2.79
C ASP A 38 -16.86 8.80 1.92
N GLU A 39 -17.18 10.09 1.77
CA GLU A 39 -16.34 11.07 1.08
C GLU A 39 -14.98 11.23 1.75
N GLN A 40 -14.96 11.45 3.07
CA GLN A 40 -13.72 11.56 3.84
C GLN A 40 -12.86 10.30 3.69
N ALA A 41 -13.48 9.12 3.69
CA ALA A 41 -12.77 7.86 3.48
C ALA A 41 -12.12 7.76 2.09
N GLN A 42 -12.79 8.26 1.05
CA GLN A 42 -12.20 8.32 -0.29
C GLN A 42 -11.02 9.28 -0.34
N ASP A 43 -11.13 10.44 0.32
CA ASP A 43 -10.06 11.43 0.36
C ASP A 43 -8.84 10.95 1.15
N ASP A 44 -9.06 10.28 2.29
CA ASP A 44 -7.99 9.63 3.05
C ASP A 44 -7.27 8.56 2.22
N LEU A 45 -8.04 7.76 1.45
CA LEU A 45 -7.48 6.73 0.58
C LEU A 45 -6.67 7.33 -0.57
N LYS A 46 -7.18 8.39 -1.21
CA LYS A 46 -6.44 9.16 -2.23
C LYS A 46 -5.17 9.77 -1.65
N ALA A 47 -5.21 10.30 -0.43
CA ALA A 47 -4.04 10.87 0.22
C ALA A 47 -2.95 9.81 0.50
N VAL A 48 -3.35 8.60 0.91
CA VAL A 48 -2.42 7.46 1.05
C VAL A 48 -1.85 7.07 -0.32
N GLU A 49 -2.67 6.98 -1.36
CA GLU A 49 -2.20 6.64 -2.71
C GLU A 49 -1.27 7.70 -3.30
N ALA A 50 -1.52 8.98 -3.04
CA ALA A 50 -0.65 10.06 -3.47
C ALA A 50 0.72 9.93 -2.78
N LYS A 51 0.75 9.93 -1.44
CA LYS A 51 2.02 9.93 -0.68
C LYS A 51 2.79 8.62 -0.80
N SER A 52 2.15 7.50 -0.46
CA SER A 52 2.82 6.20 -0.44
C SER A 52 2.96 5.60 -1.85
N GLY A 53 2.03 5.90 -2.76
CA GLY A 53 2.13 5.44 -4.14
C GLY A 53 3.21 6.18 -4.92
N GLU A 54 3.44 7.47 -4.64
CA GLU A 54 4.60 8.18 -5.19
C GLU A 54 5.92 7.57 -4.70
N ALA A 55 6.05 7.28 -3.41
CA ALA A 55 7.24 6.60 -2.87
C ALA A 55 7.51 5.24 -3.55
N VAL A 56 6.46 4.46 -3.82
CA VAL A 56 6.58 3.20 -4.58
C VAL A 56 7.08 3.46 -6.00
N ARG A 57 6.50 4.42 -6.73
CA ARG A 57 6.92 4.74 -8.10
C ARG A 57 8.37 5.21 -8.15
N GLN A 58 8.79 6.06 -7.20
CA GLN A 58 10.18 6.51 -7.11
C GLN A 58 11.14 5.34 -6.82
N ALA A 59 10.77 4.43 -5.91
CA ALA A 59 11.57 3.25 -5.60
C ALA A 59 11.64 2.25 -6.78
N GLU A 60 10.56 2.09 -7.54
CA GLU A 60 10.53 1.27 -8.77
C GLU A 60 11.39 1.87 -9.88
N ALA A 61 11.32 3.19 -10.09
CA ALA A 61 12.16 3.90 -11.04
C ALA A 61 13.65 3.77 -10.67
N ALA A 62 14.01 4.00 -9.41
CA ALA A 62 15.38 3.82 -8.93
C ALA A 62 15.86 2.36 -9.08
N LEU A 63 14.98 1.37 -8.86
CA LEU A 63 15.32 -0.03 -9.06
C LEU A 63 15.57 -0.34 -10.55
N ALA A 64 14.79 0.23 -11.45
CA ALA A 64 14.98 0.08 -12.89
C ALA A 64 16.34 0.66 -13.33
N GLU A 65 16.70 1.86 -12.88
CA GLU A 65 18.00 2.48 -13.15
C GLU A 65 19.16 1.61 -12.63
N LYS A 66 19.07 1.11 -11.40
CA LYS A 66 20.12 0.24 -10.83
C LYS A 66 20.25 -1.09 -11.57
N ASN A 67 19.15 -1.65 -12.05
CA ASN A 67 19.18 -2.85 -12.90
C ASN A 67 19.86 -2.58 -14.24
N GLU A 68 19.63 -1.42 -14.86
CA GLU A 68 20.32 -1.04 -16.10
C GLU A 68 21.84 -0.92 -15.88
N VAL A 69 22.26 -0.28 -14.77
CA VAL A 69 23.68 -0.19 -14.38
C VAL A 69 24.28 -1.58 -14.17
N MET A 70 23.58 -2.49 -13.48
CA MET A 70 24.03 -3.87 -13.29
C MET A 70 24.16 -4.61 -14.62
N ALA A 71 23.23 -4.43 -15.56
CA ALA A 71 23.29 -5.03 -16.88
C ALA A 71 24.52 -4.54 -17.68
N LYS A 72 24.80 -3.23 -17.64
CA LYS A 72 26.01 -2.65 -18.25
C LYS A 72 27.29 -3.16 -17.61
N ALA A 73 27.33 -3.25 -16.28
CA ALA A 73 28.48 -3.79 -15.55
C ALA A 73 28.71 -5.28 -15.87
N GLN A 74 27.65 -6.06 -16.03
CA GLN A 74 27.72 -7.47 -16.42
C GLN A 74 28.29 -7.60 -17.84
N ALA A 75 27.79 -6.82 -18.79
CA ALA A 75 28.33 -6.81 -20.16
C ALA A 75 29.81 -6.42 -20.20
N ALA A 76 30.22 -5.42 -19.42
CA ALA A 76 31.61 -4.99 -19.32
C ALA A 76 32.51 -6.09 -18.72
N PHE A 77 32.03 -6.80 -17.68
CA PHE A 77 32.74 -7.94 -17.11
C PHE A 77 32.91 -9.08 -18.11
N ASP A 78 31.86 -9.42 -18.86
CA ASP A 78 31.92 -10.48 -19.87
C ASP A 78 32.87 -10.12 -21.02
N ALA A 79 32.88 -8.87 -21.46
CA ALA A 79 33.83 -8.36 -22.44
C ALA A 79 35.27 -8.46 -21.93
N ALA A 80 35.55 -7.93 -20.72
CA ALA A 80 36.88 -7.99 -20.11
C ALA A 80 37.38 -9.43 -19.91
N LYS A 81 36.46 -10.35 -19.57
CA LYS A 81 36.77 -11.77 -19.41
C LYS A 81 37.20 -12.41 -20.74
N ASN A 82 36.50 -12.09 -21.83
CA ASN A 82 36.86 -12.56 -23.15
C ASN A 82 38.22 -12.01 -23.61
N GLU A 83 38.47 -10.72 -23.40
CA GLU A 83 39.77 -10.10 -23.71
C GLU A 83 40.93 -10.73 -22.92
N ALA A 84 40.75 -10.97 -21.62
CA ALA A 84 41.75 -11.62 -20.79
C ALA A 84 42.04 -13.06 -21.25
N ASN A 85 41.00 -13.81 -21.66
CA ASN A 85 41.17 -15.16 -22.21
C ASN A 85 41.94 -15.14 -23.54
N THR A 86 41.64 -14.19 -24.43
CA THR A 86 42.38 -14.00 -25.68
C THR A 86 43.84 -13.65 -25.43
N ALA A 87 44.13 -12.71 -24.52
CA ALA A 87 45.49 -12.37 -24.12
C ALA A 87 46.24 -13.57 -23.51
N LYS A 88 45.54 -14.40 -22.73
CA LYS A 88 46.10 -15.62 -22.14
C LYS A 88 46.48 -16.66 -23.19
N ALA A 89 45.65 -16.83 -24.22
CA ALA A 89 45.95 -17.70 -25.34
C ALA A 89 47.17 -17.19 -26.12
N ALA A 90 47.20 -15.90 -26.47
CA ALA A 90 48.31 -15.27 -27.18
C ALA A 90 49.64 -15.40 -26.41
N PHE A 91 49.64 -15.18 -25.10
CA PHE A 91 50.82 -15.41 -24.25
C PHE A 91 51.26 -16.88 -24.27
N GLY A 92 50.30 -17.82 -24.20
CA GLY A 92 50.57 -19.24 -24.31
C GLY A 92 51.28 -19.61 -25.62
N ASP A 93 50.84 -19.05 -26.74
CA ASP A 93 51.42 -19.30 -28.06
C ASP A 93 52.78 -18.63 -28.24
N ALA A 94 52.94 -17.37 -27.80
CA ALA A 94 54.23 -16.68 -27.80
C ALA A 94 55.28 -17.41 -26.95
N LYS A 95 54.87 -17.93 -25.78
CA LYS A 95 55.72 -18.75 -24.91
C LYS A 95 56.13 -20.07 -25.56
N LYS A 96 55.20 -20.77 -26.21
CA LYS A 96 55.52 -22.00 -26.96
C LYS A 96 56.52 -21.71 -28.08
N ALA A 97 56.31 -20.65 -28.86
CA ALA A 97 57.21 -20.26 -29.95
C ALA A 97 58.62 -19.97 -29.45
N TYR A 98 58.74 -19.23 -28.33
CA TYR A 98 60.02 -18.97 -27.67
C TYR A 98 60.72 -20.27 -27.23
N GLU A 99 60.01 -21.17 -26.55
CA GLU A 99 60.58 -22.45 -26.11
C GLU A 99 60.96 -23.39 -27.27
N THR A 100 60.23 -23.35 -28.40
CA THR A 100 60.60 -24.08 -29.62
C THR A 100 61.90 -23.54 -30.21
N LYS A 101 62.02 -22.22 -30.42
CA LYS A 101 63.26 -21.58 -30.93
C LYS A 101 64.46 -21.92 -30.03
N LYS A 102 64.25 -21.93 -28.71
CA LYS A 102 65.27 -22.32 -27.73
C LYS A 102 65.73 -23.76 -27.86
N LYS A 103 64.82 -24.69 -28.12
CA LYS A 103 65.18 -26.09 -28.39
C LYS A 103 65.91 -26.26 -29.72
N GLU A 104 65.47 -25.57 -30.77
CA GLU A 104 66.09 -25.61 -32.09
C GLU A 104 67.51 -25.04 -32.07
N LEU A 105 67.73 -23.90 -31.41
CA LEU A 105 69.06 -23.30 -31.26
C LEU A 105 70.03 -24.26 -30.56
N LYS A 106 69.61 -24.87 -29.44
CA LYS A 106 70.43 -25.86 -28.73
C LYS A 106 70.74 -27.12 -29.53
N LYS A 107 69.83 -27.52 -30.44
CA LYS A 107 70.08 -28.66 -31.34
C LYS A 107 71.09 -28.29 -32.42
N ALA A 108 71.04 -27.06 -32.93
CA ALA A 108 71.95 -26.58 -33.96
C ALA A 108 73.36 -26.31 -33.40
N ASP A 109 73.46 -25.77 -32.19
CA ASP A 109 74.72 -25.53 -31.48
C ASP A 109 74.52 -25.71 -29.96
N PRO A 110 75.02 -26.82 -29.37
CA PRO A 110 74.91 -27.09 -27.94
C PRO A 110 75.60 -26.05 -27.05
N SER A 111 76.55 -25.29 -27.60
CA SER A 111 77.29 -24.23 -26.91
C SER A 111 76.68 -22.84 -27.08
N ALA A 112 75.62 -22.72 -27.89
CA ALA A 112 74.98 -21.45 -28.19
C ALA A 112 74.40 -20.76 -26.95
N ASN A 113 74.65 -19.45 -26.86
CA ASN A 113 74.09 -18.62 -25.81
C ASN A 113 72.60 -18.35 -26.06
N ILE A 114 71.75 -18.90 -25.20
CA ILE A 114 70.28 -18.78 -25.24
C ILE A 114 69.83 -17.31 -25.10
N ALA A 115 70.65 -16.44 -24.50
CA ALA A 115 70.35 -15.02 -24.35
C ALA A 115 70.23 -14.26 -25.68
N SER A 116 70.65 -14.86 -26.80
CA SER A 116 70.47 -14.30 -28.15
C SER A 116 69.07 -14.49 -28.73
N ILE A 117 68.20 -15.27 -28.09
CA ILE A 117 66.83 -15.50 -28.56
C ILE A 117 65.96 -14.31 -28.18
N ASP A 118 65.36 -13.68 -29.19
CA ASP A 118 64.40 -12.61 -29.00
C ASP A 118 63.16 -13.07 -28.22
N ALA A 119 63.03 -12.57 -26.99
CA ALA A 119 61.89 -12.81 -26.11
C ALA A 119 60.84 -11.69 -26.18
N SER A 120 61.01 -10.68 -27.05
CA SER A 120 60.18 -9.48 -27.07
C SER A 120 58.69 -9.79 -27.26
N ALA A 121 58.35 -10.73 -28.14
CA ALA A 121 56.95 -11.15 -28.35
C ALA A 121 56.32 -11.83 -27.13
N MET A 122 57.10 -12.62 -26.37
CA MET A 122 56.64 -13.27 -25.14
C MET A 122 56.44 -12.25 -24.03
N ASN A 123 57.39 -11.31 -23.87
CA ASN A 123 57.33 -10.26 -22.85
C ASN A 123 56.18 -9.29 -23.11
N GLU A 124 55.97 -8.87 -24.36
CA GLU A 124 54.83 -8.01 -24.73
C GLU A 124 53.50 -8.71 -24.49
N SER A 125 53.37 -9.99 -24.89
CA SER A 125 52.15 -10.77 -24.64
C SER A 125 51.89 -10.98 -23.13
N GLN A 126 52.95 -11.09 -22.31
CA GLN A 126 52.82 -11.16 -20.86
C GLN A 126 52.29 -9.85 -20.27
N ARG A 127 52.82 -8.71 -20.72
CA ARG A 127 52.37 -7.39 -20.29
C ARG A 127 50.91 -7.15 -20.66
N VAL A 128 50.52 -7.45 -21.90
CA VAL A 128 49.12 -7.35 -22.34
C VAL A 128 48.19 -8.25 -21.49
N LEU A 129 48.63 -9.48 -21.16
CA LEU A 129 47.87 -10.36 -20.27
C LEU A 129 47.71 -9.76 -18.87
N GLN A 130 48.75 -9.15 -18.31
CA GLN A 130 48.68 -8.47 -17.01
C GLN A 130 47.67 -7.31 -17.07
N ASP A 131 47.76 -6.44 -18.08
CA ASP A 131 46.86 -5.31 -18.26
C ASP A 131 45.39 -5.77 -18.37
N LYS A 132 45.11 -6.80 -19.19
CA LYS A 132 43.75 -7.33 -19.34
C LYS A 132 43.22 -8.02 -18.08
N THR A 133 44.09 -8.64 -17.30
CA THR A 133 43.72 -9.25 -16.01
C THR A 133 43.35 -8.18 -14.98
N GLU A 134 44.05 -7.04 -14.98
CA GLU A 134 43.71 -5.90 -14.13
C GLU A 134 42.35 -5.30 -14.50
N VAL A 135 42.09 -5.10 -15.80
CA VAL A 135 40.79 -4.64 -16.31
C VAL A 135 39.66 -5.59 -15.91
N LEU A 136 39.85 -6.90 -16.04
CA LEU A 136 38.87 -7.90 -15.60
C LEU A 136 38.59 -7.81 -14.08
N THR A 137 39.64 -7.57 -13.28
CA THR A 137 39.50 -7.41 -11.83
C THR A 137 38.63 -6.19 -11.50
N LYS A 138 38.93 -5.03 -12.10
CA LYS A 138 38.15 -3.80 -11.95
C LYS A 138 36.69 -3.98 -12.41
N ALA A 139 36.47 -4.67 -13.53
CA ALA A 139 35.12 -4.95 -14.02
C ALA A 139 34.33 -5.85 -13.08
N ASN A 140 34.99 -6.84 -12.44
CA ASN A 140 34.36 -7.70 -11.44
C ASN A 140 33.96 -6.94 -10.18
N GLU A 141 34.83 -6.04 -9.69
CA GLU A 141 34.53 -5.17 -8.55
C GLU A 141 33.32 -4.27 -8.84
N ALA A 142 33.29 -3.63 -10.02
CA ALA A 142 32.17 -2.80 -10.45
C ALA A 142 30.86 -3.60 -10.55
N LEU A 143 30.90 -4.83 -11.09
CA LEU A 143 29.75 -5.72 -11.14
C LEU A 143 29.24 -6.09 -9.74
N ASN A 144 30.14 -6.39 -8.81
CA ASN A 144 29.77 -6.73 -7.44
C ASN A 144 29.15 -5.53 -6.70
N ALA A 145 29.70 -4.32 -6.91
CA ALA A 145 29.12 -3.09 -6.38
C ALA A 145 27.70 -2.86 -6.92
N ALA A 146 27.50 -2.98 -8.24
CA ALA A 146 26.18 -2.84 -8.86
C ALA A 146 25.16 -3.85 -8.32
N LYS A 147 25.56 -5.12 -8.12
CA LYS A 147 24.70 -6.16 -7.51
C LYS A 147 24.29 -5.80 -6.08
N ALA A 148 25.21 -5.25 -5.28
CA ALA A 148 24.90 -4.84 -3.91
C ALA A 148 23.92 -3.66 -3.87
N GLU A 149 24.08 -2.69 -4.78
CA GLU A 149 23.14 -1.57 -4.91
C GLU A 149 21.74 -2.04 -5.32
N VAL A 150 21.63 -2.91 -6.35
CA VAL A 150 20.34 -3.49 -6.76
C VAL A 150 19.65 -4.18 -5.60
N LYS A 151 20.37 -5.00 -4.82
CA LYS A 151 19.81 -5.71 -3.67
C LYS A 151 19.28 -4.74 -2.60
N THR A 152 20.01 -3.65 -2.36
CA THR A 152 19.62 -2.62 -1.39
C THR A 152 18.35 -1.89 -1.86
N THR A 153 18.33 -1.43 -3.11
CA THR A 153 17.17 -0.74 -3.71
C THR A 153 15.95 -1.65 -3.79
N GLN A 154 16.14 -2.95 -4.09
CA GLN A 154 15.05 -3.94 -4.07
C GLN A 154 14.45 -4.08 -2.66
N GLY A 155 15.28 -4.01 -1.62
CA GLY A 155 14.83 -3.97 -0.23
C GLY A 155 13.96 -2.74 0.06
N ALA A 156 14.42 -1.56 -0.35
CA ALA A 156 13.68 -0.30 -0.19
C ALA A 156 12.33 -0.33 -0.93
N CYS A 157 12.31 -0.80 -2.18
CA CYS A 157 11.08 -0.97 -2.97
C CYS A 157 10.08 -1.90 -2.25
N LYS A 158 10.53 -3.05 -1.72
CA LYS A 158 9.66 -3.95 -0.94
C LYS A 158 9.06 -3.29 0.31
N VAL A 159 9.82 -2.42 0.99
CA VAL A 159 9.33 -1.68 2.16
C VAL A 159 8.26 -0.69 1.72
N ALA A 160 8.52 0.12 0.69
CA ALA A 160 7.56 1.09 0.17
C ALA A 160 6.24 0.42 -0.25
N THR A 161 6.29 -0.72 -0.93
CA THR A 161 5.08 -1.47 -1.32
C THR A 161 4.28 -1.95 -0.10
N LYS A 162 4.96 -2.44 0.94
CA LYS A 162 4.31 -2.87 2.19
C LYS A 162 3.68 -1.70 2.93
N GLU A 163 4.34 -0.55 2.97
CA GLU A 163 3.82 0.65 3.60
C GLU A 163 2.57 1.16 2.89
N LEU A 164 2.56 1.20 1.56
CA LEU A 164 1.37 1.54 0.77
C LEU A 164 0.20 0.59 1.07
N ALA A 165 0.45 -0.73 1.05
CA ALA A 165 -0.58 -1.72 1.34
C ALA A 165 -1.14 -1.59 2.76
N ASN A 166 -0.27 -1.35 3.74
CA ASN A 166 -0.66 -1.12 5.13
C ASN A 166 -1.46 0.18 5.29
N GLY A 167 -1.01 1.27 4.67
CA GLY A 167 -1.72 2.55 4.68
C GLY A 167 -3.14 2.42 4.15
N LYS A 168 -3.32 1.75 2.99
CA LYS A 168 -4.64 1.48 2.42
C LYS A 168 -5.54 0.68 3.36
N LYS A 169 -4.98 -0.36 3.98
CA LYS A 169 -5.70 -1.21 4.93
C LYS A 169 -6.16 -0.43 6.17
N VAL A 170 -5.31 0.46 6.70
CA VAL A 170 -5.66 1.30 7.86
C VAL A 170 -6.75 2.30 7.49
N ALA A 171 -6.61 3.00 6.36
CA ALA A 171 -7.62 3.95 5.87
C ALA A 171 -8.99 3.27 5.67
N MET A 172 -9.02 2.10 5.03
CA MET A 172 -10.26 1.35 4.81
C MET A 172 -10.92 0.91 6.14
N LYS A 173 -10.12 0.50 7.13
CA LYS A 173 -10.66 0.13 8.45
C LYS A 173 -11.22 1.33 9.20
N ALA A 174 -10.54 2.47 9.14
CA ALA A 174 -11.00 3.72 9.75
C ALA A 174 -12.33 4.16 9.13
N ALA A 175 -12.44 4.11 7.80
CA ALA A 175 -13.66 4.39 7.06
C ALA A 175 -14.84 3.51 7.50
N GLN A 176 -14.62 2.19 7.57
CA GLN A 176 -15.64 1.24 8.00
C GLN A 176 -16.09 1.51 9.45
N ALA A 177 -15.15 1.86 10.33
CA ALA A 177 -15.46 2.21 11.72
C ALA A 177 -16.29 3.50 11.82
N ALA A 178 -15.92 4.54 11.07
CA ALA A 178 -16.66 5.80 11.02
C ALA A 178 -18.10 5.60 10.55
N LYS A 179 -18.30 4.88 9.44
CA LYS A 179 -19.64 4.56 8.93
C LYS A 179 -20.48 3.77 9.94
N LYS A 180 -19.87 2.79 10.61
CA LYS A 180 -20.54 2.00 11.65
C LYS A 180 -20.95 2.86 12.85
N ALA A 181 -20.12 3.82 13.25
CA ALA A 181 -20.42 4.75 14.34
C ALA A 181 -21.62 5.63 13.98
N VAL A 182 -21.60 6.27 12.81
CA VAL A 182 -22.70 7.12 12.30
C VAL A 182 -24.02 6.34 12.26
N ASN A 183 -24.01 5.12 11.71
CA ASN A 183 -25.21 4.29 11.63
C ASN A 183 -25.76 3.90 13.01
N LYS A 184 -24.87 3.59 13.97
CA LYS A 184 -25.25 3.23 15.33
C LYS A 184 -25.89 4.42 16.06
N GLU A 185 -25.30 5.61 15.92
CA GLU A 185 -25.83 6.85 16.49
C GLU A 185 -27.21 7.20 15.91
N GLY A 186 -27.34 7.19 14.57
CA GLY A 186 -28.62 7.47 13.92
C GLY A 186 -29.73 6.49 14.29
N THR A 187 -29.41 5.19 14.32
CA THR A 187 -30.38 4.17 14.77
C THR A 187 -30.76 4.36 16.24
N GLY A 188 -29.81 4.76 17.09
CA GLY A 188 -30.06 5.07 18.50
C GLY A 188 -31.00 6.26 18.69
N ALA A 189 -30.75 7.36 17.97
CA ALA A 189 -31.56 8.58 18.01
C ALA A 189 -33.00 8.30 17.55
N VAL A 190 -33.18 7.58 16.44
CA VAL A 190 -34.51 7.20 15.94
C VAL A 190 -35.25 6.31 16.93
N LYS A 191 -34.56 5.33 17.56
CA LYS A 191 -35.18 4.47 18.58
C LYS A 191 -35.63 5.24 19.82
N ALA A 192 -34.89 6.26 20.24
CA ALA A 192 -35.28 7.12 21.36
C ALA A 192 -36.58 7.87 21.05
N LYS A 193 -36.66 8.49 19.87
CA LYS A 193 -37.87 9.19 19.41
C LYS A 193 -39.07 8.26 19.23
N ALA A 194 -38.85 7.07 18.68
CA ALA A 194 -39.90 6.06 18.57
C ALA A 194 -40.45 5.60 19.94
N LYS A 195 -39.65 5.66 21.01
CA LYS A 195 -40.12 5.39 22.37
C LYS A 195 -41.02 6.53 22.88
N GLU A 196 -40.67 7.79 22.61
CA GLU A 196 -41.51 8.95 22.95
C GLU A 196 -42.90 8.85 22.31
N ILE A 197 -42.99 8.39 21.05
CA ILE A 197 -44.27 8.11 20.37
C ILE A 197 -45.06 7.05 21.15
N LYS A 198 -44.45 5.92 21.50
CA LYS A 198 -45.14 4.84 22.25
C LYS A 198 -45.67 5.32 23.59
N ASP A 199 -44.96 6.23 24.26
CA ASP A 199 -45.42 6.78 25.53
C ASP A 199 -46.57 7.78 25.34
N CYS A 200 -46.57 8.57 24.26
CA CYS A 200 -47.73 9.38 23.87
C CYS A 200 -48.95 8.51 23.52
N GLU A 201 -48.78 7.41 22.78
CA GLU A 201 -49.85 6.47 22.45
C GLU A 201 -50.47 5.82 23.70
N LYS A 202 -49.65 5.48 24.70
CA LYS A 202 -50.16 5.03 26.01
C LYS A 202 -50.95 6.13 26.71
N GLY A 203 -50.48 7.38 26.66
CA GLY A 203 -51.19 8.55 27.19
C GLY A 203 -52.58 8.70 26.57
N ILE A 204 -52.68 8.64 25.23
CA ILE A 204 -53.95 8.66 24.49
C ILE A 204 -54.89 7.54 24.96
N LYS A 205 -54.39 6.30 25.06
CA LYS A 205 -55.19 5.16 25.54
C LYS A 205 -55.69 5.37 26.98
N GLY A 206 -54.87 6.00 27.84
CA GLY A 206 -55.25 6.34 29.20
C GLY A 206 -56.39 7.36 29.26
N GLU A 207 -56.26 8.46 28.53
CA GLU A 207 -57.30 9.50 28.45
C GLU A 207 -58.59 8.97 27.81
N GLN A 208 -58.50 8.12 26.78
CA GLN A 208 -59.69 7.49 26.17
C GLN A 208 -60.45 6.60 27.16
N LYS A 209 -59.73 5.85 28.00
CA LYS A 209 -60.37 5.06 29.08
C LYS A 209 -61.08 5.95 30.09
N ALA A 210 -60.50 7.10 30.44
CA ALA A 210 -61.11 8.06 31.36
C ALA A 210 -62.40 8.68 30.80
N ILE A 211 -62.41 9.02 29.50
CA ILE A 211 -63.62 9.48 28.80
C ILE A 211 -64.72 8.41 28.88
N ASN A 212 -64.42 7.18 28.48
CA ASN A 212 -65.40 6.08 28.49
C ASN A 212 -65.95 5.80 29.90
N ALA A 213 -65.12 5.93 30.94
CA ALA A 213 -65.55 5.79 32.33
C ALA A 213 -66.48 6.93 32.78
N ALA A 214 -66.15 8.18 32.42
CA ALA A 214 -66.96 9.35 32.73
C ALA A 214 -68.32 9.32 32.03
N GLU A 215 -68.38 8.85 30.78
CA GLU A 215 -69.63 8.65 30.04
C GLU A 215 -70.51 7.58 30.67
N LYS A 216 -69.94 6.44 31.07
CA LYS A 216 -70.66 5.39 31.80
C LYS A 216 -71.21 5.90 33.14
N ALA A 217 -70.44 6.70 33.87
CA ALA A 217 -70.89 7.30 35.13
C ALA A 217 -72.05 8.28 34.92
N LYS A 218 -71.99 9.11 33.88
CA LYS A 218 -73.11 9.99 33.47
C LYS A 218 -74.37 9.20 33.11
N ALA A 219 -74.24 8.14 32.31
CA ALA A 219 -75.36 7.30 31.92
C ALA A 219 -76.03 6.62 33.12
N LYS A 220 -75.22 6.15 34.09
CA LYS A 220 -75.73 5.55 35.33
C LYS A 220 -76.43 6.57 36.23
N ALA A 221 -75.91 7.80 36.32
CA ALA A 221 -76.54 8.88 37.08
C ALA A 221 -77.88 9.34 36.46
N ALA A 222 -78.00 9.31 35.13
CA ALA A 222 -79.24 9.63 34.42
C ALA A 222 -80.33 8.53 34.54
N ALA A 223 -79.95 7.31 34.93
CA ALA A 223 -80.87 6.17 35.07
C ALA A 223 -81.31 5.89 36.52
N ALA A 224 -80.86 6.69 37.50
CA ALA A 224 -81.31 6.57 38.89
C ALA A 224 -82.68 7.26 39.07
N PRO A 225 -83.70 6.59 39.64
CA PRO A 225 -85.01 7.20 39.86
C PRO A 225 -84.90 8.35 40.87
N GLN A 226 -85.56 9.48 40.55
CA GLN A 226 -85.71 10.65 41.43
C GLN A 226 -86.56 10.33 42.65
#